data_AF-A0A480A6R8-F1
#
_entry.id   AF-A0A480A6R8-F1
#
_cell.length_a   1.000
_cell.length_b   1.000
_cell.length_c   1.000
_cell.angle_alpha   90.00
_cell.angle_beta   90.00
_cell.angle_gamma   90.00
#
_symmetry.space_group_name_H-M   'P 1'
#
loop_
_entity.id
_entity.type
_entity.pdbx_description
1 polymer ?
#
loop_
_entity_poly.entity_id
_entity_poly.type
_entity_poly.pdbx_seq_one_letter_code
_entity_poly.pdbx_strand_id
1 'polypeptide(L)'
;MKSMNISLPDTMRAYVEQLVAQGGYSSVSEYFRELVRQDQKQRAKEQLQTMLLEGLNSGEATEMTAQEWEDIRQAVRDKINNRQGAI
;
A
#
# COMPACT_ATOMS: atom_id res chain seq x y z
N MET A 1 10.95 1.61 -20.27
CA MET A 1 11.05 0.90 -18.98
C MET A 1 12.50 0.89 -18.53
N LYS A 2 12.77 0.88 -17.22
CA LYS A 2 14.11 0.60 -16.69
C LYS A 2 14.26 -0.91 -16.49
N SER A 3 15.44 -1.45 -16.78
CA SER A 3 15.76 -2.87 -16.57
C SER A 3 16.21 -3.11 -15.12
N MET A 4 15.94 -4.32 -14.64
CA MET A 4 16.43 -4.85 -13.37
C MET A 4 16.92 -6.26 -13.63
N ASN A 5 18.16 -6.57 -13.22
CA ASN A 5 18.74 -7.89 -13.35
C ASN A 5 18.55 -8.66 -12.05
N ILE A 6 18.05 -9.89 -12.14
CA ILE A 6 17.77 -10.75 -10.98
C ILE A 6 18.40 -12.11 -11.24
N SER A 7 19.25 -12.55 -10.32
CA SER A 7 19.81 -13.91 -10.33
C SER A 7 18.82 -14.86 -9.64
N LEU A 8 18.51 -15.97 -10.30
CA LEU A 8 17.60 -16.98 -9.79
C LEU A 8 18.31 -18.35 -9.83
N PRO A 9 18.08 -19.22 -8.85
CA PRO A 9 18.43 -20.64 -8.97
C PRO A 9 17.79 -21.26 -10.20
N ASP A 10 18.45 -22.23 -10.83
CA ASP A 10 17.98 -22.85 -12.06
C ASP A 10 16.58 -23.47 -11.92
N THR A 11 16.26 -24.03 -10.74
CA THR A 11 14.94 -24.57 -10.44
C THR A 11 13.84 -23.51 -10.49
N MET A 12 14.10 -22.29 -10.00
CA MET A 12 13.16 -21.19 -10.06
C MET A 12 13.03 -20.63 -11.48
N ARG A 13 14.14 -20.56 -12.23
CA ARG A 13 14.09 -20.14 -13.64
C ARG A 13 13.21 -21.09 -14.46
N ALA A 14 13.46 -22.40 -14.36
CA ALA A 14 12.71 -23.42 -15.10
C ALA A 14 11.21 -23.37 -14.79
N TYR A 15 10.85 -23.14 -13.54
CA TYR A 15 9.45 -22.98 -13.13
C TYR A 15 8.78 -21.77 -13.82
N VAL A 16 9.44 -20.61 -13.83
CA VAL A 16 8.86 -19.41 -14.46
C VAL A 16 8.79 -19.55 -15.99
N GLU A 17 9.80 -20.16 -16.60
CA GLU A 17 9.79 -20.46 -18.04
C GLU A 17 8.64 -21.41 -18.42
N GLN A 18 8.36 -22.42 -17.59
CA GLN A 18 7.24 -23.32 -17.79
C GLN A 18 5.88 -22.60 -17.71
N LEU A 19 5.70 -21.67 -16.77
CA LEU A 19 4.46 -20.87 -16.66
C LEU A 19 4.23 -20.00 -17.91
N VAL A 20 5.30 -19.43 -18.45
CA VAL A 20 5.24 -18.65 -19.71
C VAL A 20 4.91 -19.57 -20.88
N ALA A 21 5.54 -20.74 -20.97
CA ALA A 21 5.31 -21.70 -22.05
C ALA A 21 3.88 -22.26 -22.06
N GLN A 22 3.24 -22.38 -20.89
CA GLN A 22 1.83 -22.80 -20.77
C GLN A 22 0.82 -21.71 -21.16
N GLY A 23 1.29 -20.52 -21.56
CA GLY A 23 0.43 -19.41 -21.96
C GLY A 23 -0.17 -18.62 -20.79
N GLY A 24 0.25 -18.89 -19.55
CA GLY A 24 -0.20 -18.15 -18.37
C GLY A 24 0.36 -16.72 -18.30
N TYR A 25 1.50 -16.48 -18.95
CA TYR A 25 2.15 -15.17 -19.06
C TYR A 25 2.85 -15.05 -20.41
N SER A 26 2.90 -13.85 -20.98
CA SER A 26 3.53 -13.56 -22.27
C SER A 26 5.05 -13.41 -22.16
N SER A 27 5.57 -13.20 -20.95
CA SER A 27 7.02 -13.11 -20.67
C SER A 27 7.35 -13.32 -19.20
N VAL A 28 8.61 -13.68 -18.91
CA VAL A 28 9.15 -13.72 -17.55
C VAL A 28 8.98 -12.37 -16.83
N SER A 29 9.25 -11.26 -17.53
CA SER A 29 9.07 -9.92 -16.96
C SER A 29 7.62 -9.60 -16.63
N GLU A 30 6.65 -10.19 -17.33
CA GLU A 30 5.23 -10.02 -17.01
C GLU A 30 4.86 -10.74 -15.72
N TYR A 31 5.31 -11.99 -15.56
CA TYR A 31 5.15 -12.75 -14.32
C TYR A 31 5.68 -11.95 -13.11
N PHE A 32 6.91 -11.45 -13.19
CA PHE A 32 7.49 -10.67 -12.09
C PHE A 32 6.77 -9.34 -11.83
N ARG A 33 6.33 -8.63 -12.87
CA ARG A 33 5.54 -7.41 -12.70
C ARG A 33 4.23 -7.69 -11.97
N GLU A 34 3.60 -8.82 -12.25
CA GLU A 34 2.38 -9.23 -11.57
C GLU A 34 2.64 -9.59 -10.10
N LEU A 35 3.70 -10.34 -9.81
CA LEU A 35 4.10 -10.62 -8.42
C LEU A 35 4.35 -9.34 -7.61
N VAL A 36 5.00 -8.34 -8.20
CA VAL A 36 5.22 -7.04 -7.54
C VAL A 36 3.89 -6.33 -7.23
N ARG A 37 2.92 -6.37 -8.16
CA ARG A 37 1.59 -5.79 -7.89
C ARG A 37 0.84 -6.53 -6.80
N GLN A 38 0.96 -7.86 -6.77
CA GLN A 38 0.35 -8.68 -5.73
C GLN A 38 0.98 -8.41 -4.36
N ASP A 39 2.31 -8.31 -4.27
CA ASP A 39 3.01 -7.91 -3.03
C ASP A 39 2.57 -6.50 -2.58
N GLN A 40 2.50 -5.52 -3.48
CA GLN A 40 2.01 -4.18 -3.16
C GLN A 40 0.58 -4.20 -2.61
N LYS A 41 -0.33 -4.95 -3.25
CA LYS A 41 -1.72 -5.09 -2.80
C LYS A 41 -1.79 -5.76 -1.42
N GLN A 42 -0.98 -6.79 -1.19
CA GLN A 42 -0.94 -7.50 0.08
C GLN A 42 -0.44 -6.59 1.21
N ARG A 43 0.65 -5.84 0.99
CA ARG A 43 1.17 -4.87 1.94
C ARG A 43 0.17 -3.75 2.25
N ALA A 44 -0.53 -3.24 1.23
CA ALA A 44 -1.56 -2.23 1.43
C ALA A 44 -2.72 -2.77 2.28
N LYS A 45 -3.11 -4.03 2.08
CA LYS A 45 -4.12 -4.70 2.90
C LYS A 45 -3.66 -4.86 4.35
N GLU A 46 -2.42 -5.29 4.57
CA GLU A 46 -1.85 -5.42 5.92
C GLU A 46 -1.80 -4.07 6.64
N GLN A 47 -1.38 -3.01 5.95
CA GLN A 47 -1.39 -1.65 6.51
C GLN A 47 -2.80 -1.20 6.89
N LEU A 48 -3.80 -1.43 6.03
CA LEU A 48 -5.19 -1.13 6.34
C LEU A 48 -5.69 -1.91 7.56
N GLN A 49 -5.37 -3.20 7.65
CA GLN A 49 -5.74 -4.03 8.81
C GLN A 49 -5.13 -3.49 10.10
N THR A 50 -3.87 -3.08 10.08
CA THR A 50 -3.22 -2.44 11.24
C THR A 50 -3.97 -1.17 11.66
N MET A 51 -4.28 -0.27 10.73
CA MET A 51 -5.01 0.97 11.03
C MET A 51 -6.43 0.70 11.58
N LEU A 52 -7.11 -0.32 11.07
CA LEU A 52 -8.41 -0.73 11.59
C LEU A 52 -8.30 -1.27 13.02
N LEU A 53 -7.28 -2.08 13.31
CA LEU A 53 -7.03 -2.55 14.67
C LEU A 53 -6.68 -1.40 15.62
N GLU A 54 -5.90 -0.42 15.17
CA GLU A 54 -5.62 0.80 15.95
C GLU A 54 -6.92 1.55 16.27
N GLY A 55 -7.80 1.74 15.29
CA GLY A 55 -9.11 2.37 15.49
C GLY A 55 -10.05 1.57 16.39
N LEU A 56 -10.07 0.25 16.29
CA LEU A 56 -10.87 -0.60 17.19
C LEU A 56 -10.34 -0.56 18.63
N ASN A 57 -9.04 -0.37 18.81
CA ASN A 57 -8.41 -0.26 20.12
C ASN A 57 -8.32 1.20 20.62
N SER A 58 -8.85 2.19 19.89
CA SER A 58 -8.74 3.61 20.26
C SER A 58 -9.75 4.06 21.33
N GLY A 59 -10.55 3.14 21.87
CA GLY A 59 -11.58 3.42 22.87
C GLY A 59 -13.00 3.24 22.32
N GLU A 60 -13.99 3.59 23.13
CA GLU A 60 -15.40 3.47 22.73
C GLU A 60 -15.76 4.50 21.65
N ALA A 61 -16.51 4.05 20.65
CA ALA A 61 -17.01 4.94 19.62
C ALA A 61 -18.08 5.87 20.18
N THR A 62 -17.89 7.18 20.01
CA THR A 62 -18.89 8.20 20.33
C THR A 62 -19.53 8.75 19.06
N GLU A 63 -20.73 9.30 19.19
CA GLU A 63 -21.38 9.99 18.07
C GLU A 63 -20.57 11.24 17.69
N MET A 64 -20.36 11.44 16.39
CA MET A 64 -19.63 12.59 15.87
C MET A 64 -20.59 13.74 15.56
N THR A 65 -20.52 14.80 16.36
CA THR A 65 -21.38 15.98 16.24
C THR A 65 -20.87 16.97 15.19
N ALA A 66 -21.75 17.88 14.75
CA ALA A 66 -21.37 18.93 13.81
C ALA A 66 -20.33 19.91 14.39
N GLN A 67 -20.37 20.15 15.70
CA GLN A 67 -19.41 21.02 16.38
C GLN A 67 -18.03 20.37 16.43
N GLU A 68 -17.93 19.09 16.80
CA GLU A 68 -16.65 18.35 16.79
C GLU A 68 -16.01 18.34 15.40
N TRP A 69 -16.82 18.19 14.34
CA TRP A 69 -16.34 18.32 12.97
C TRP A 69 -15.74 19.71 12.66
N GLU A 70 -16.34 20.80 13.16
CA GLU A 70 -15.81 22.14 12.96
C GLU A 70 -14.54 22.36 13.77
N ASP A 71 -14.49 21.87 15.01
CA ASP A 71 -13.31 21.95 15.87
C ASP A 71 -12.12 21.22 15.23
N ILE A 72 -12.33 20.02 14.66
CA ILE A 72 -11.31 19.28 13.91
C ILE A 72 -10.82 20.09 12.71
N ARG A 73 -11.72 20.68 11.92
CA ARG A 73 -11.34 21.50 10.75
C ARG A 73 -10.54 22.73 11.16
N GLN A 74 -10.95 23.40 12.22
CA GLN A 74 -10.27 24.58 12.73
C GLN A 74 -8.86 24.23 13.21
N ALA A 75 -8.71 23.14 13.98
CA ALA A 75 -7.41 22.65 14.42
C ALA A 75 -6.46 22.32 13.27
N VAL A 76 -6.99 21.77 12.16
CA VAL A 76 -6.19 21.52 10.94
C VAL A 76 -5.77 22.83 10.27
N ARG A 77 -6.67 23.80 10.12
CA ARG A 77 -6.36 25.13 9.56
C ARG A 77 -5.28 25.84 10.37
N ASP A 78 -5.40 25.82 11.71
CA ASP A 78 -4.44 26.46 12.61
C ASP A 78 -3.05 25.82 12.50
N LYS A 79 -2.97 24.48 12.42
CA LYS A 79 -1.71 23.77 12.18
C LYS A 79 -1.06 24.13 10.84
N ILE A 80 -1.85 24.33 9.79
CA ILE A 80 -1.35 24.73 8.46
C ILE A 80 -0.82 26.16 8.51
N ASN A 81 -1.57 27.10 9.11
CA ASN A 81 -1.16 28.50 9.24
C ASN A 81 0.12 28.65 10.06
N ASN A 82 0.25 27.91 11.17
CA ASN A 82 1.46 27.91 12.01
C ASN A 82 2.69 27.35 11.28
N ARG A 83 2.50 26.43 10.33
CA ARG A 83 3.59 25.94 9.46
C ARG A 83 4.00 26.94 8.39
N GLN A 84 3.08 27.79 7.93
CA GLN A 84 3.36 28.81 6.92
C GLN A 84 3.97 30.09 7.51
N GLY A 85 3.67 30.43 8.77
CA GLY A 85 4.29 31.55 9.49
C GLY A 85 5.69 31.26 10.06
N ALA A 86 6.20 30.03 9.91
CA ALA A 86 7.52 29.60 10.41
C ALA A 86 8.60 29.56 9.30
N ILE A 87 8.33 30.13 8.13
CA ILE A 87 9.26 30.27 6.98
C ILE A 87 9.55 31.75 6.76
#